data_AF-A0A432GLA9-F1
#
_entry.id   AF-A0A432GLA9-F1
#
_cell.length_a   1.000
_cell.length_b   1.000
_cell.length_c   1.000
_cell.angle_alpha   90.00
_cell.angle_beta   90.00
_cell.angle_gamma   90.00
#
_symmetry.space_group_name_H-M   'P 1'
#
loop_
_entity.id
_entity.type
_entity.pdbx_description
1 polymer ?
#
loop_
_entity_poly.entity_id
_entity_poly.type
_entity_poly.pdbx_seq_one_letter_code
_entity_poly.pdbx_strand_id
1 'polypeptide(L)'
;MPKNNFVFLTFLMILSISLMPFMEFRALAQANKPVSSETVPDTSSETDTDEEEDGFDAEFEDEFGDAEKEVFDPLSGYNIVMTNFNDGFYIFVLDPVARGYRWVLPDTARRGVKSFFHNLLFPLRFVNNALQLKVKNAGEEFLRFSINSTIGILGFWDPAKEWFGLEAHEEDFGQTLGFYGVGGGFHVVLPFLGPSNVRDMFSLYPDMQMDPVNYVETRPYNFPKQEGEYLGVSRQTLQKTELTLLKTINRESLRIGQYENLKKDAIELYPFLRDVYEQNRAKLIMQIINKKIMYRTLISLFAVFFAAATLSADEVNEIRAMTKEKVDLVIQTLKDTSLSKKEKKEGILKTIDGLFDFNLMARLSLGKENWKPLSKSKRKEFSKLFVERLKQSYLDKLDLYTDEEVVVGEAKQTKKNRVEVLTFLVSKDDKKEMTYKLYKSKKKGWLVYDVVVLGVSIVATYRSQFSGILKKGSMEQLLERMRSTGELGS
;
A
#
# COMPACT_ATOMS: atom_id res chain seq x y z
N MET A 1 19.65 15.64 8.37
CA MET A 1 19.50 15.66 6.90
C MET A 1 18.31 14.78 6.56
N PRO A 2 17.23 15.30 5.97
CA PRO A 2 16.11 14.46 5.51
C PRO A 2 16.57 13.56 4.37
N LYS A 3 16.06 12.34 4.36
CA LYS A 3 16.28 11.27 3.38
C LYS A 3 14.92 10.85 2.81
N ASN A 4 14.44 11.46 1.73
CA ASN A 4 13.14 11.08 1.11
C ASN A 4 13.07 9.54 0.95
N ASN A 5 12.15 8.89 1.66
CA ASN A 5 12.09 7.43 1.80
C ASN A 5 10.65 6.91 1.58
N PHE A 6 10.31 6.61 0.33
CA PHE A 6 9.00 6.15 -0.13
C PHE A 6 8.47 4.83 0.53
N VAL A 7 9.24 4.10 1.35
CA VAL A 7 8.73 3.01 2.24
C VAL A 7 8.50 3.42 3.71
N PHE A 8 9.15 4.49 4.20
CA PHE A 8 8.61 5.17 5.39
C PHE A 8 7.16 5.62 5.13
N LEU A 9 6.93 6.06 3.90
CA LEU A 9 5.64 6.46 3.35
C LEU A 9 4.59 5.32 3.24
N THR A 10 4.95 4.07 3.55
CA THR A 10 4.03 2.90 3.65
C THR A 10 3.75 2.54 5.12
N PHE A 11 4.38 3.22 6.07
CA PHE A 11 4.64 2.67 7.40
C PHE A 11 4.05 3.50 8.56
N LEU A 12 4.12 4.84 8.52
CA LEU A 12 3.38 5.72 9.45
C LEU A 12 1.85 5.44 9.42
N MET A 13 1.46 4.83 8.30
CA MET A 13 0.17 4.33 7.89
C MET A 13 -0.44 3.19 8.75
N ILE A 14 0.29 2.49 9.62
CA ILE A 14 -0.29 1.30 10.31
C ILE A 14 -0.30 1.49 11.84
N LEU A 15 -0.03 2.71 12.33
CA LEU A 15 0.38 2.92 13.71
C LEU A 15 -0.58 3.75 14.58
N SER A 16 -1.50 4.50 13.98
CA SER A 16 -2.22 5.54 14.71
C SER A 16 -3.59 5.09 15.25
N ILE A 17 -3.64 4.55 16.48
CA ILE A 17 -4.64 4.86 17.55
C ILE A 17 -4.24 4.26 18.91
N SER A 18 -4.64 4.97 19.98
CA SER A 18 -4.79 4.64 21.42
C SER A 18 -3.79 5.34 22.36
N LEU A 19 -4.14 5.74 23.60
CA LEU A 19 -5.39 5.57 24.39
C LEU A 19 -5.76 6.89 25.12
N MET A 20 -6.86 6.94 25.88
CA MET A 20 -7.31 8.10 26.67
C MET A 20 -6.65 8.16 28.08
N PRO A 21 -6.62 9.32 28.76
CA PRO A 21 -6.56 9.39 30.21
C PRO A 21 -7.96 9.24 30.85
N PHE A 22 -8.03 8.63 32.04
CA PHE A 22 -9.28 8.39 32.79
C PHE A 22 -9.18 9.04 34.17
N MET A 23 -10.06 10.00 34.50
CA MET A 23 -10.15 10.74 35.77
C MET A 23 -11.61 11.20 35.99
N GLU A 24 -12.17 11.30 37.21
CA GLU A 24 -11.59 11.16 38.55
C GLU A 24 -12.61 10.64 39.61
N PHE A 25 -12.19 10.54 40.88
CA PHE A 25 -13.00 10.18 42.08
C PHE A 25 -13.62 11.44 42.75
N ARG A 26 -14.46 11.42 43.81
CA ARG A 26 -14.86 10.46 44.88
C ARG A 26 -16.31 10.84 45.34
N ALA A 27 -17.01 10.26 46.32
CA ALA A 27 -16.71 9.29 47.39
C ALA A 27 -17.86 8.24 47.48
N LEU A 28 -18.33 7.62 48.59
CA LEU A 28 -18.18 7.70 50.06
C LEU A 28 -17.88 6.29 50.62
N ALA A 29 -17.43 6.19 51.89
CA ALA A 29 -17.12 4.90 52.53
C ALA A 29 -17.95 4.67 53.82
N GLN A 30 -18.15 3.40 54.18
CA GLN A 30 -18.96 2.88 55.30
C GLN A 30 -20.49 3.06 55.08
N ALA A 31 -21.37 2.11 55.44
CA ALA A 31 -21.24 1.06 56.46
C ALA A 31 -22.00 -0.26 56.19
N ASN A 32 -21.62 -1.29 56.96
CA ASN A 32 -22.39 -2.47 57.42
C ASN A 32 -22.92 -3.56 56.45
N LYS A 33 -22.15 -4.67 56.43
CA LYS A 33 -22.55 -6.07 56.73
C LYS A 33 -23.21 -6.96 55.63
N PRO A 34 -23.13 -8.31 55.78
CA PRO A 34 -23.19 -9.27 54.65
C PRO A 34 -24.36 -10.27 54.73
N VAL A 35 -24.50 -11.09 53.67
CA VAL A 35 -25.19 -12.40 53.49
C VAL A 35 -25.44 -12.54 51.96
N SER A 36 -25.29 -13.68 51.27
CA SER A 36 -24.79 -15.02 51.60
C SER A 36 -24.18 -15.67 50.34
N SER A 37 -23.50 -16.81 50.49
CA SER A 37 -23.04 -17.65 49.37
C SER A 37 -24.16 -18.52 48.81
N GLU A 38 -24.37 -18.52 47.50
CA GLU A 38 -25.04 -19.61 46.78
C GLU A 38 -24.21 -20.03 45.57
N THR A 39 -24.08 -21.35 45.38
CA THR A 39 -23.32 -21.99 44.29
C THR A 39 -24.28 -22.68 43.33
N VAL A 40 -24.28 -22.27 42.07
CA VAL A 40 -25.04 -22.87 40.96
C VAL A 40 -24.19 -22.80 39.67
N PRO A 41 -24.42 -23.65 38.66
CA PRO A 41 -23.32 -24.52 38.22
C PRO A 41 -22.64 -24.13 36.91
N ASP A 42 -21.52 -24.80 36.63
CA ASP A 42 -20.77 -24.68 35.39
C ASP A 42 -21.46 -25.41 34.23
N THR A 43 -22.35 -24.71 33.55
CA THR A 43 -22.87 -25.06 32.23
C THR A 43 -22.94 -23.81 31.36
N SER A 44 -21.79 -23.43 30.80
CA SER A 44 -21.74 -22.52 29.64
C SER A 44 -21.63 -23.32 28.34
N SER A 45 -22.51 -23.01 27.40
CA SER A 45 -22.70 -23.71 26.14
C SER A 45 -21.54 -23.47 25.17
N GLU A 46 -20.85 -24.53 24.73
CA GLU A 46 -19.88 -24.41 23.62
C GLU A 46 -20.58 -24.09 22.28
N THR A 47 -21.87 -24.39 22.16
CA THR A 47 -22.70 -24.12 20.95
C THR A 47 -22.89 -22.64 20.65
N ASP A 48 -23.14 -21.80 21.67
CA ASP A 48 -23.38 -20.36 21.46
C ASP A 48 -22.12 -19.64 20.96
N THR A 49 -20.93 -20.12 21.31
CA THR A 49 -19.68 -19.54 20.81
C THR A 49 -19.42 -19.86 19.33
N ASP A 50 -19.76 -21.06 18.87
CA ASP A 50 -19.49 -21.46 17.49
C ASP A 50 -20.50 -20.86 16.50
N GLU A 51 -21.78 -20.74 16.87
CA GLU A 51 -22.78 -20.06 16.03
C GLU A 51 -22.52 -18.54 15.92
N GLU A 52 -22.06 -17.88 16.99
CA GLU A 52 -21.64 -16.47 16.92
C GLU A 52 -20.35 -16.28 16.08
N GLU A 53 -19.36 -17.20 16.18
CA GLU A 53 -18.18 -17.16 15.32
C GLU A 53 -18.55 -17.33 13.84
N ASP A 54 -19.50 -18.21 13.51
CA ASP A 54 -19.84 -18.55 12.14
C ASP A 54 -20.49 -17.41 11.35
N GLY A 55 -21.45 -16.72 11.98
CA GLY A 55 -22.10 -15.55 11.40
C GLY A 55 -21.19 -14.32 11.35
N PHE A 56 -20.27 -14.19 12.31
CA PHE A 56 -19.26 -13.14 12.32
C PHE A 56 -18.24 -13.32 11.19
N ASP A 57 -17.71 -14.53 10.99
CA ASP A 57 -16.77 -14.82 9.90
C ASP A 57 -17.40 -14.52 8.53
N ALA A 58 -18.65 -14.94 8.31
CA ALA A 58 -19.36 -14.75 7.05
C ALA A 58 -19.41 -13.28 6.59
N GLU A 59 -19.47 -12.32 7.52
CA GLU A 59 -19.50 -10.88 7.19
C GLU A 59 -18.18 -10.36 6.57
N PHE A 60 -17.06 -11.05 6.80
CA PHE A 60 -15.74 -10.73 6.23
C PHE A 60 -15.32 -11.69 5.11
N GLU A 61 -15.87 -12.91 5.03
CA GLU A 61 -15.57 -13.82 3.92
C GLU A 61 -15.97 -13.21 2.56
N ASP A 62 -17.09 -12.48 2.50
CA ASP A 62 -17.49 -11.66 1.33
C ASP A 62 -16.47 -10.58 0.93
N GLU A 63 -15.61 -10.14 1.87
CA GLU A 63 -14.65 -9.06 1.67
C GLU A 63 -13.26 -9.58 1.26
N PHE A 64 -12.90 -10.79 1.69
CA PHE A 64 -11.55 -11.36 1.51
C PHE A 64 -11.49 -12.66 0.70
N GLY A 65 -12.62 -13.33 0.43
CA GLY A 65 -12.66 -14.60 -0.31
C GLY A 65 -12.15 -14.52 -1.76
N ASP A 66 -12.17 -13.32 -2.37
CA ASP A 66 -11.53 -13.08 -3.67
C ASP A 66 -10.00 -13.30 -3.63
N ALA A 67 -9.36 -13.13 -2.48
CA ALA A 67 -7.91 -13.35 -2.32
C ALA A 67 -7.51 -14.84 -2.31
N GLU A 68 -8.47 -15.76 -2.11
CA GLU A 68 -8.25 -17.22 -2.12
C GLU A 68 -8.57 -17.86 -3.47
N LYS A 69 -9.19 -17.12 -4.40
CA LYS A 69 -9.47 -17.61 -5.75
C LYS A 69 -8.16 -17.95 -6.44
N GLU A 70 -8.13 -19.09 -7.12
CA GLU A 70 -6.90 -19.58 -7.75
C GLU A 70 -6.52 -18.70 -8.94
N VAL A 71 -5.47 -17.89 -8.76
CA VAL A 71 -4.94 -17.00 -9.78
C VAL A 71 -4.37 -17.84 -10.93
N PHE A 72 -5.02 -17.78 -12.09
CA PHE A 72 -4.62 -18.49 -13.30
C PHE A 72 -3.25 -18.00 -13.80
N ASP A 73 -2.20 -18.74 -13.44
CA ASP A 73 -0.80 -18.38 -13.65
C ASP A 73 -0.03 -19.50 -14.40
N PRO A 74 -0.30 -19.70 -15.70
CA PRO A 74 0.35 -20.72 -16.52
C PRO A 74 1.86 -20.46 -16.71
N LEU A 75 2.36 -19.26 -16.39
CA LEU A 75 3.77 -18.91 -16.46
C LEU A 75 4.48 -18.91 -15.09
N SER A 76 3.82 -19.33 -14.01
CA SER A 76 4.33 -19.32 -12.63
C SER A 76 5.79 -19.78 -12.48
N GLY A 77 6.20 -20.85 -13.15
CA GLY A 77 7.61 -21.32 -13.13
C GLY A 77 8.60 -20.33 -13.77
N TYR A 78 8.28 -19.76 -14.93
CA TYR A 78 9.07 -18.70 -15.56
C TYR A 78 9.03 -17.42 -14.71
N ASN A 79 7.87 -17.07 -14.17
CA ASN A 79 7.65 -15.87 -13.36
C ASN A 79 8.51 -15.90 -12.08
N ILE A 80 8.60 -17.03 -11.37
CA ILE A 80 9.50 -17.22 -10.22
C ILE A 80 10.96 -17.01 -10.61
N VAL A 81 11.41 -17.63 -11.71
CA VAL A 81 12.80 -17.49 -12.20
C VAL A 81 13.10 -16.03 -12.55
N MET A 82 12.18 -15.34 -13.22
CA MET A 82 12.37 -13.95 -13.62
C MET A 82 12.26 -12.97 -12.44
N THR A 83 11.46 -13.28 -11.40
CA THR A 83 11.48 -12.54 -10.13
C THR A 83 12.85 -12.65 -9.47
N ASN A 84 13.45 -13.84 -9.40
CA ASN A 84 14.77 -14.03 -8.80
C ASN A 84 15.88 -13.35 -9.61
N PHE A 85 15.78 -13.36 -10.95
CA PHE A 85 16.68 -12.60 -11.83
C PHE A 85 16.59 -11.09 -11.57
N ASN A 86 15.36 -10.55 -11.47
CA ASN A 86 15.12 -9.14 -11.21
C ASN A 86 15.57 -8.70 -9.81
N ASP A 87 15.37 -9.54 -8.80
CA ASP A 87 15.85 -9.32 -7.42
C ASP A 87 17.39 -9.25 -7.38
N GLY A 88 18.06 -10.21 -8.03
CA GLY A 88 19.52 -10.23 -8.16
C GLY A 88 20.05 -9.00 -8.93
N PHE A 89 19.41 -8.64 -10.05
CA PHE A 89 19.78 -7.43 -10.81
C PHE A 89 19.59 -6.15 -9.98
N TYR A 90 18.51 -6.05 -9.19
CA TYR A 90 18.30 -4.92 -8.31
C TYR A 90 19.42 -4.79 -7.28
N ILE A 91 19.71 -5.87 -6.56
CA ILE A 91 20.63 -5.87 -5.42
C ILE A 91 22.11 -5.76 -5.86
N PHE A 92 22.51 -6.45 -6.92
CA PHE A 92 23.92 -6.50 -7.33
C PHE A 92 24.31 -5.43 -8.37
N VAL A 93 23.34 -4.79 -9.04
CA VAL A 93 23.61 -3.79 -10.09
C VAL A 93 22.91 -2.46 -9.82
N LEU A 94 21.58 -2.45 -9.76
CA LEU A 94 20.83 -1.19 -9.79
C LEU A 94 20.98 -0.36 -8.51
N ASP A 95 20.84 -0.98 -7.35
CA ASP A 95 20.96 -0.29 -6.06
C ASP A 95 22.40 0.21 -5.78
N PRO A 96 23.48 -0.57 -5.98
CA PRO A 96 24.86 -0.06 -5.87
C PRO A 96 25.13 1.15 -6.77
N VAL A 97 24.66 1.12 -8.03
CA VAL A 97 24.78 2.24 -8.97
C VAL A 97 23.94 3.44 -8.51
N ALA A 98 22.73 3.22 -8.01
CA ALA A 98 21.87 4.26 -7.45
C ALA A 98 22.44 4.89 -6.16
N ARG A 99 23.15 4.12 -5.31
CA ARG A 99 23.88 4.64 -4.14
C ARG A 99 25.09 5.47 -4.58
N GLY A 100 25.85 5.04 -5.59
CA GLY A 100 26.93 5.83 -6.18
C GLY A 100 26.43 7.15 -6.75
N TYR A 101 25.36 7.12 -7.54
CA TYR A 101 24.69 8.30 -8.09
C TYR A 101 24.15 9.23 -6.98
N ARG A 102 23.59 8.68 -5.89
CA ARG A 102 23.15 9.42 -4.69
C ARG A 102 24.31 10.08 -3.95
N TRP A 103 25.50 9.48 -3.96
CA TRP A 103 26.71 10.01 -3.32
C TRP A 103 27.32 11.17 -4.11
N VAL A 104 27.32 11.10 -5.45
CA VAL A 104 27.84 12.18 -6.31
C VAL A 104 26.89 13.38 -6.38
N LEU A 105 25.58 13.16 -6.56
CA LEU A 105 24.63 14.24 -6.88
C LEU A 105 23.75 14.68 -5.70
N PRO A 106 23.65 16.00 -5.43
CA PRO A 106 22.85 16.52 -4.33
C PRO A 106 21.35 16.27 -4.55
N ASP A 107 20.63 16.17 -3.44
CA ASP A 107 19.23 15.76 -3.40
C ASP A 107 18.30 16.67 -4.23
N THR A 108 18.59 17.98 -4.28
CA THR A 108 17.91 18.95 -5.15
C THR A 108 18.09 18.66 -6.63
N ALA A 109 19.30 18.32 -7.08
CA ALA A 109 19.57 18.00 -8.49
C ALA A 109 18.85 16.70 -8.91
N ARG A 110 18.85 15.70 -8.03
CA ARG A 110 18.18 14.40 -8.28
C ARG A 110 16.65 14.53 -8.29
N ARG A 111 16.07 15.37 -7.41
CA ARG A 111 14.68 15.80 -7.54
C ARG A 111 14.41 16.53 -8.85
N GLY A 112 15.27 17.46 -9.27
CA GLY A 112 15.09 18.18 -10.53
C GLY A 112 15.10 17.26 -11.75
N VAL A 113 16.00 16.28 -11.80
CA VAL A 113 16.01 15.24 -12.86
C VAL A 113 14.75 14.38 -12.83
N LYS A 114 14.21 14.05 -11.63
CA LYS A 114 12.92 13.34 -11.49
C LYS A 114 11.78 14.19 -12.07
N SER A 115 11.70 15.47 -11.69
CA SER A 115 10.67 16.39 -12.16
C SER A 115 10.75 16.60 -13.68
N PHE A 116 11.96 16.72 -14.24
CA PHE A 116 12.17 16.85 -15.68
C PHE A 116 11.61 15.65 -16.46
N PHE A 117 11.95 14.42 -16.05
CA PHE A 117 11.40 13.22 -16.69
C PHE A 117 9.89 13.04 -16.44
N HIS A 118 9.35 13.50 -15.30
CA HIS A 118 7.91 13.51 -15.07
C HIS A 118 7.19 14.53 -15.97
N ASN A 119 7.75 15.72 -16.17
CA ASN A 119 7.24 16.74 -17.10
C ASN A 119 7.30 16.26 -18.56
N LEU A 120 8.41 15.62 -18.95
CA LEU A 120 8.60 15.06 -20.29
C LEU A 120 7.59 13.96 -20.63
N LEU A 121 7.13 13.19 -19.63
CA LEU A 121 6.09 12.16 -19.77
C LEU A 121 4.64 12.71 -19.87
N PHE A 122 4.46 14.03 -19.87
CA PHE A 122 3.13 14.67 -20.02
C PHE A 122 2.26 14.09 -21.16
N PRO A 123 2.76 13.88 -22.41
CA PRO A 123 1.90 13.42 -23.51
C PRO A 123 1.22 12.07 -23.23
N LEU A 124 1.95 11.14 -22.62
CA LEU A 124 1.44 9.82 -22.21
C LEU A 124 0.30 9.94 -21.19
N ARG A 125 0.47 10.74 -20.13
CA ARG A 125 -0.58 10.95 -19.12
C ARG A 125 -1.77 11.73 -19.69
N PHE A 126 -1.53 12.74 -20.51
CA PHE A 126 -2.57 13.56 -21.12
C PHE A 126 -3.46 12.74 -22.05
N VAL A 127 -2.85 12.00 -22.98
CA VAL A 127 -3.58 11.16 -23.94
C VAL A 127 -4.37 10.08 -23.21
N ASN A 128 -3.80 9.41 -22.21
CA ASN A 128 -4.54 8.40 -21.46
C ASN A 128 -5.68 8.98 -20.60
N ASN A 129 -5.48 10.12 -19.92
CA ASN A 129 -6.59 10.83 -19.25
C ASN A 129 -7.70 11.22 -20.25
N ALA A 130 -7.34 11.71 -21.45
CA ALA A 130 -8.29 12.11 -22.47
C ALA A 130 -9.08 10.92 -23.07
N LEU A 131 -8.39 9.82 -23.39
CA LEU A 131 -9.02 8.56 -23.84
C LEU A 131 -9.97 8.01 -22.78
N GLN A 132 -9.59 8.08 -21.50
CA GLN A 132 -10.44 7.68 -20.38
C GLN A 132 -11.57 8.68 -20.05
N LEU A 133 -11.77 9.72 -20.87
CA LEU A 133 -12.76 10.78 -20.68
C LEU A 133 -12.60 11.55 -19.35
N LYS A 134 -11.41 11.50 -18.73
CA LYS A 134 -11.05 12.24 -17.50
C LYS A 134 -10.71 13.70 -17.82
N VAL A 135 -11.66 14.44 -18.43
CA VAL A 135 -11.45 15.80 -18.98
C VAL A 135 -10.82 16.75 -17.94
N LYS A 136 -11.26 16.69 -16.69
CA LYS A 136 -10.66 17.49 -15.60
C LYS A 136 -9.18 17.16 -15.40
N ASN A 137 -8.84 15.88 -15.24
CA ASN A 137 -7.47 15.42 -15.00
C ASN A 137 -6.55 15.76 -16.18
N ALA A 138 -7.04 15.59 -17.43
CA ALA A 138 -6.30 15.99 -18.63
C ALA A 138 -6.01 17.50 -18.66
N GLY A 139 -6.97 18.33 -18.23
CA GLY A 139 -6.78 19.77 -18.05
C GLY A 139 -5.76 20.11 -16.97
N GLU A 140 -5.82 19.44 -15.81
CA GLU A 140 -4.84 19.63 -14.72
C GLU A 140 -3.42 19.21 -15.15
N GLU A 141 -3.26 18.09 -15.86
CA GLU A 141 -1.97 17.69 -16.45
C GLU A 141 -1.46 18.70 -17.49
N PHE A 142 -2.33 19.25 -18.35
CA PHE A 142 -1.95 20.26 -19.34
C PHE A 142 -1.49 21.57 -18.67
N LEU A 143 -2.17 21.98 -17.59
CA LEU A 143 -1.76 23.13 -16.78
C LEU A 143 -0.43 22.86 -16.06
N ARG A 144 -0.25 21.68 -15.46
CA ARG A 144 1.01 21.25 -14.84
C ARG A 144 2.17 21.31 -15.83
N PHE A 145 2.01 20.72 -17.02
CA PHE A 145 3.03 20.76 -18.07
C PHE A 145 3.34 22.19 -18.54
N SER A 146 2.30 23.03 -18.73
CA SER A 146 2.47 24.42 -19.16
C SER A 146 3.24 25.26 -18.14
N ILE A 147 2.87 25.16 -16.86
CA ILE A 147 3.49 25.89 -15.74
C ILE A 147 4.92 25.38 -15.49
N ASN A 148 5.12 24.06 -15.45
CA ASN A 148 6.43 23.48 -15.13
C ASN A 148 7.41 23.63 -16.30
N SER A 149 6.95 23.60 -17.56
CA SER A 149 7.82 23.86 -18.70
C SER A 149 8.28 25.33 -18.80
N THR A 150 7.45 26.28 -18.37
CA THR A 150 7.73 27.73 -18.46
C THR A 150 8.38 28.31 -17.20
N ILE A 151 7.73 28.16 -16.05
CA ILE A 151 8.21 28.68 -14.75
C ILE A 151 9.14 27.65 -14.09
N GLY A 152 8.78 26.36 -14.15
CA GLY A 152 9.55 25.26 -13.56
C GLY A 152 10.82 24.87 -14.32
N ILE A 153 11.38 25.76 -15.14
CA ILE A 153 12.63 25.58 -15.90
C ILE A 153 12.60 24.28 -16.73
N LEU A 154 11.77 24.21 -17.78
CA LEU A 154 11.56 23.02 -18.63
C LEU A 154 11.11 21.75 -17.86
N GLY A 155 10.62 21.92 -16.64
CA GLY A 155 10.18 20.83 -15.75
C GLY A 155 11.21 20.39 -14.72
N PHE A 156 12.40 21.00 -14.63
CA PHE A 156 13.36 20.72 -13.54
C PHE A 156 12.85 21.13 -12.14
N TRP A 157 11.67 21.76 -12.05
CA TRP A 157 10.95 22.13 -10.83
C TRP A 157 9.43 22.02 -11.06
N ASP A 158 8.64 21.88 -9.99
CA ASP A 158 7.18 21.67 -10.05
C ASP A 158 6.39 22.78 -9.31
N PRO A 159 6.49 24.06 -9.75
CA PRO A 159 5.69 25.14 -9.18
C PRO A 159 4.17 24.92 -9.39
N ALA A 160 3.75 24.09 -10.35
CA ALA A 160 2.34 23.71 -10.49
C ALA A 160 1.80 22.98 -9.24
N LYS A 161 2.58 22.06 -8.66
CA LYS A 161 2.25 21.46 -7.37
C LYS A 161 2.47 22.45 -6.22
N GLU A 162 3.66 23.05 -6.13
CA GLU A 162 4.09 23.82 -4.95
C GLU A 162 3.28 25.10 -4.71
N TRP A 163 2.82 25.78 -5.76
CA TRP A 163 2.15 27.09 -5.65
C TRP A 163 0.65 27.06 -5.98
N PHE A 164 0.22 26.14 -6.84
CA PHE A 164 -1.17 26.08 -7.32
C PHE A 164 -1.92 24.83 -6.83
N GLY A 165 -1.26 23.91 -6.11
CA GLY A 165 -1.88 22.70 -5.58
C GLY A 165 -2.35 21.71 -6.64
N LEU A 166 -1.85 21.82 -7.87
CA LEU A 166 -2.21 20.92 -8.98
C LEU A 166 -1.49 19.59 -8.82
N GLU A 167 -2.21 18.58 -8.32
CA GLU A 167 -1.72 17.20 -8.20
C GLU A 167 -1.61 16.51 -9.57
N ALA A 168 -0.72 15.52 -9.68
CA ALA A 168 -0.49 14.76 -10.91
C ALA A 168 -1.47 13.59 -11.08
N HIS A 169 -1.78 13.25 -12.33
CA HIS A 169 -2.70 12.16 -12.69
C HIS A 169 -1.99 11.13 -13.58
N GLU A 170 -1.29 10.19 -12.93
CA GLU A 170 -0.45 9.13 -13.53
C GLU A 170 -1.28 8.06 -14.26
N GLU A 171 -1.58 8.30 -15.54
CA GLU A 171 -2.32 7.38 -16.42
C GLU A 171 -1.43 6.75 -17.50
N ASP A 172 -1.62 5.45 -17.74
CA ASP A 172 -0.95 4.66 -18.79
C ASP A 172 -1.98 3.93 -19.69
N PHE A 173 -1.53 3.38 -20.82
CA PHE A 173 -2.44 2.75 -21.77
C PHE A 173 -3.04 1.43 -21.23
N GLY A 174 -2.40 0.78 -20.26
CA GLY A 174 -2.95 -0.39 -19.57
C GLY A 174 -4.15 -0.02 -18.69
N GLN A 175 -4.08 1.12 -17.99
CA GLN A 175 -5.24 1.71 -17.28
C GLN A 175 -6.36 2.08 -18.25
N THR A 176 -6.02 2.65 -19.41
CA THR A 176 -6.98 2.98 -20.47
C THR A 176 -7.69 1.74 -21.03
N LEU A 177 -6.96 0.66 -21.31
CA LEU A 177 -7.55 -0.63 -21.70
C LEU A 177 -8.45 -1.19 -20.58
N GLY A 178 -8.01 -1.12 -19.32
CA GLY A 178 -8.78 -1.54 -18.15
C GLY A 178 -10.10 -0.78 -17.98
N PHE A 179 -10.11 0.54 -18.23
CA PHE A 179 -11.31 1.38 -18.22
C PHE A 179 -12.36 0.97 -19.26
N TYR A 180 -11.93 0.43 -20.40
CA TYR A 180 -12.81 -0.14 -21.43
C TYR A 180 -13.16 -1.62 -21.18
N GLY A 181 -12.81 -2.18 -20.02
CA GLY A 181 -13.19 -3.54 -19.60
C GLY A 181 -12.20 -4.64 -20.04
N VAL A 182 -11.02 -4.28 -20.54
CA VAL A 182 -9.98 -5.27 -20.87
C VAL A 182 -9.34 -5.78 -19.56
N GLY A 183 -9.61 -7.05 -19.23
CA GLY A 183 -8.99 -7.73 -18.10
C GLY A 183 -7.47 -7.85 -18.26
N GLY A 184 -6.74 -8.05 -17.15
CA GLY A 184 -5.28 -8.15 -17.17
C GLY A 184 -4.75 -9.35 -17.97
N GLY A 185 -5.52 -10.44 -18.03
CA GLY A 185 -5.04 -11.74 -18.52
C GLY A 185 -4.33 -12.51 -17.41
N PHE A 186 -3.39 -13.39 -17.78
CA PHE A 186 -2.49 -14.02 -16.81
C PHE A 186 -1.35 -13.07 -16.42
N HIS A 187 -0.70 -13.35 -15.29
CA HIS A 187 0.45 -12.59 -14.81
C HIS A 187 1.75 -12.99 -15.55
N VAL A 188 2.62 -12.02 -15.81
CA VAL A 188 3.92 -12.21 -16.47
C VAL A 188 4.97 -11.29 -15.86
N VAL A 189 6.07 -11.86 -15.37
CA VAL A 189 7.21 -11.08 -14.85
C VAL A 189 8.16 -10.78 -16.01
N LEU A 190 8.43 -9.50 -16.23
CA LEU A 190 9.26 -9.02 -17.32
C LEU A 190 10.71 -8.79 -16.86
N PRO A 191 11.73 -9.16 -17.65
CA PRO A 191 13.13 -8.89 -17.30
C PRO A 191 13.38 -7.39 -17.13
N PHE A 192 14.10 -7.03 -16.07
CA PHE A 192 14.44 -5.67 -15.62
C PHE A 192 13.25 -4.76 -15.23
N LEU A 193 12.05 -5.01 -15.75
CA LEU A 193 10.85 -4.20 -15.52
C LEU A 193 10.00 -4.67 -14.33
N GLY A 194 10.03 -5.98 -14.00
CA GLY A 194 9.30 -6.54 -12.86
C GLY A 194 7.92 -7.11 -13.19
N PRO A 195 7.01 -7.22 -12.19
CA PRO A 195 5.66 -7.77 -12.35
C PRO A 195 4.82 -7.04 -13.41
N SER A 196 4.02 -7.79 -14.17
CA SER A 196 3.10 -7.29 -15.20
C SER A 196 1.98 -8.31 -15.49
N ASN A 197 1.01 -7.96 -16.33
CA ASN A 197 0.02 -8.90 -16.89
C ASN A 197 -0.05 -8.75 -18.41
N VAL A 198 -0.77 -9.64 -19.12
CA VAL A 198 -0.83 -9.63 -20.60
C VAL A 198 -1.27 -8.27 -21.16
N ARG A 199 -2.27 -7.61 -20.56
CA ARG A 199 -2.75 -6.28 -20.98
C ARG A 199 -1.68 -5.21 -20.78
N ASP A 200 -1.06 -5.17 -19.61
CA ASP A 200 -0.10 -4.13 -19.24
C ASP A 200 1.26 -4.36 -19.93
N MET A 201 1.62 -5.61 -20.25
CA MET A 201 2.71 -5.96 -21.16
C MET A 201 2.44 -5.49 -22.59
N PHE A 202 1.21 -5.61 -23.09
CA PHE A 202 0.81 -5.08 -24.39
C PHE A 202 0.82 -3.54 -24.41
N SER A 203 0.45 -2.89 -23.30
CA SER A 203 0.42 -1.42 -23.22
C SER A 203 1.80 -0.76 -23.39
N LEU A 204 2.88 -1.46 -23.03
CA LEU A 204 4.26 -1.00 -23.23
C LEU A 204 4.55 -0.53 -24.67
N TYR A 205 3.89 -1.10 -25.69
CA TYR A 205 4.08 -0.65 -27.08
C TYR A 205 3.48 0.74 -27.38
N PRO A 206 2.16 0.99 -27.21
CA PRO A 206 1.60 2.33 -27.35
C PRO A 206 2.17 3.33 -26.32
N ASP A 207 2.43 2.91 -25.07
CA ASP A 207 3.09 3.77 -24.07
C ASP A 207 4.49 4.21 -24.55
N MET A 208 5.26 3.33 -25.20
CA MET A 208 6.53 3.68 -25.86
C MET A 208 6.37 4.64 -27.05
N GLN A 209 5.25 4.59 -27.79
CA GLN A 209 4.97 5.59 -28.83
C GLN A 209 4.54 6.95 -28.26
N MET A 210 4.24 7.04 -26.95
CA MET A 210 3.85 8.29 -26.28
C MET A 210 4.94 8.90 -25.39
N ASP A 211 5.99 8.16 -25.02
CA ASP A 211 7.15 8.70 -24.27
C ASP A 211 8.13 9.43 -25.22
N PRO A 212 8.29 10.77 -25.10
CA PRO A 212 9.13 11.56 -26.00
C PRO A 212 10.63 11.20 -25.98
N VAL A 213 11.10 10.46 -24.97
CA VAL A 213 12.47 9.92 -24.92
C VAL A 213 12.81 9.07 -26.16
N ASN A 214 11.80 8.46 -26.80
CA ASN A 214 11.97 7.65 -28.00
C ASN A 214 12.19 8.46 -29.29
N TYR A 215 11.95 9.78 -29.27
CA TYR A 215 12.00 10.66 -30.45
C TYR A 215 13.10 11.73 -30.34
N VAL A 216 14.01 11.62 -29.38
CA VAL A 216 15.16 12.53 -29.24
C VAL A 216 16.13 12.30 -30.39
N GLU A 217 16.17 13.22 -31.35
CA GLU A 217 17.09 13.13 -32.49
C GLU A 217 18.57 13.17 -32.08
N THR A 218 19.40 12.46 -32.84
CA THR A 218 20.84 12.39 -32.63
C THR A 218 21.51 13.73 -32.95
N ARG A 219 21.67 14.61 -31.95
CA ARG A 219 22.65 15.71 -32.07
C ARG A 219 24.05 15.09 -32.23
N PRO A 220 24.81 15.41 -33.30
CA PRO A 220 26.20 15.03 -33.39
C PRO A 220 27.02 15.89 -32.42
N TYR A 221 27.30 15.34 -31.23
CA TYR A 221 28.51 15.76 -30.49
C TYR A 221 29.74 15.46 -31.35
N ASN A 222 30.80 16.26 -31.21
CA ASN A 222 32.04 16.17 -32.00
C ASN A 222 32.94 14.97 -31.62
N PHE A 223 32.34 13.82 -31.30
CA PHE A 223 33.05 12.54 -31.32
C PHE A 223 33.20 12.10 -32.78
N PRO A 224 34.41 11.70 -33.23
CA PRO A 224 34.66 11.37 -34.63
C PRO A 224 33.75 10.24 -35.13
N LYS A 225 33.30 10.34 -36.39
CA LYS A 225 32.52 9.29 -37.05
C LYS A 225 33.41 8.12 -37.48
N GLN A 226 33.82 7.28 -36.53
CA GLN A 226 34.39 5.97 -36.82
C GLN A 226 33.70 4.88 -35.96
N GLU A 227 33.39 3.77 -36.63
CA GLU A 227 33.28 2.40 -36.09
C GLU A 227 32.57 2.24 -34.74
N GLY A 228 31.24 2.42 -34.75
CA GLY A 228 30.36 2.25 -33.59
C GLY A 228 29.36 1.09 -33.65
N GLU A 229 29.41 0.23 -34.68
CA GLU A 229 28.45 -0.87 -34.88
C GLU A 229 28.82 -2.16 -34.11
N TYR A 230 29.75 -2.08 -33.17
CA TYR A 230 30.42 -3.21 -32.50
C TYR A 230 29.53 -4.19 -31.70
N LEU A 231 28.22 -3.96 -31.63
CA LEU A 231 27.21 -4.85 -31.02
C LEU A 231 25.93 -5.00 -31.86
N GLY A 232 25.87 -4.44 -33.09
CA GLY A 232 24.65 -4.44 -33.92
C GLY A 232 23.49 -3.57 -33.38
N VAL A 233 23.74 -2.74 -32.36
CA VAL A 233 22.75 -1.86 -31.72
C VAL A 233 22.86 -0.45 -32.29
N SER A 234 21.72 0.15 -32.69
CA SER A 234 21.73 1.49 -33.29
C SER A 234 22.08 2.59 -32.28
N ARG A 235 22.64 3.72 -32.75
CA ARG A 235 22.93 4.90 -31.91
C ARG A 235 21.67 5.46 -31.22
N GLN A 236 20.51 5.41 -31.87
CA GLN A 236 19.22 5.82 -31.29
C GLN A 236 18.82 4.88 -30.14
N THR A 237 19.02 3.57 -30.32
CA THR A 237 18.76 2.56 -29.28
C THR A 237 19.68 2.75 -28.07
N LEU A 238 20.96 3.08 -28.28
CA LEU A 238 21.89 3.41 -27.20
C LEU A 238 21.43 4.64 -26.41
N GLN A 239 21.14 5.77 -27.08
CA GLN A 239 20.71 7.01 -26.42
C GLN A 239 19.37 6.86 -25.67
N LYS A 240 18.42 6.10 -26.22
CA LYS A 240 17.20 5.70 -25.51
C LYS A 240 17.51 4.94 -24.23
N THR A 241 18.42 3.96 -24.29
CA THR A 241 18.82 3.15 -23.14
C THR A 241 19.56 3.98 -22.10
N GLU A 242 20.46 4.88 -22.51
CA GLU A 242 21.14 5.84 -21.63
C GLU A 242 20.15 6.72 -20.86
N LEU A 243 19.17 7.32 -21.55
CA LEU A 243 18.14 8.16 -20.92
C LEU A 243 17.20 7.33 -20.01
N THR A 244 16.87 6.10 -20.39
CA THR A 244 16.05 5.18 -19.59
C THR A 244 16.78 4.71 -18.33
N LEU A 245 18.08 4.42 -18.44
CA LEU A 245 18.96 4.09 -17.31
C LEU A 245 19.11 5.30 -16.39
N LEU A 246 19.37 6.51 -16.91
CA LEU A 246 19.47 7.73 -16.11
C LEU A 246 18.15 8.02 -15.35
N LYS A 247 17.00 7.93 -16.03
CA LYS A 247 15.64 8.04 -15.46
C LYS A 247 15.42 7.04 -14.33
N THR A 248 15.87 5.80 -14.52
CA THR A 248 15.73 4.70 -13.54
C THR A 248 16.68 4.86 -12.36
N ILE A 249 17.99 5.03 -12.59
CA ILE A 249 19.02 5.23 -11.56
C ILE A 249 18.70 6.47 -10.72
N ASN A 250 18.26 7.58 -11.34
CA ASN A 250 17.85 8.77 -10.60
C ASN A 250 16.64 8.50 -9.71
N ARG A 251 15.61 7.80 -10.21
CA ARG A 251 14.43 7.38 -9.42
C ARG A 251 14.83 6.48 -8.25
N GLU A 252 15.68 5.47 -8.48
CA GLU A 252 16.14 4.58 -7.41
C GLU A 252 17.10 5.27 -6.42
N SER A 253 17.85 6.30 -6.84
CA SER A 253 18.67 7.10 -5.92
C SER A 253 17.84 7.85 -4.87
N LEU A 254 16.59 8.20 -5.21
CA LEU A 254 15.56 8.75 -4.33
C LEU A 254 14.77 7.64 -3.63
N ARG A 255 15.10 6.36 -3.86
CA ARG A 255 14.39 5.18 -3.37
C ARG A 255 15.21 4.05 -2.72
N ILE A 256 16.52 4.24 -2.50
CA ILE A 256 17.43 3.32 -1.79
C ILE A 256 16.78 2.70 -0.53
N GLY A 257 16.93 1.38 -0.35
CA GLY A 257 16.46 0.67 0.85
C GLY A 257 15.00 0.20 0.78
N GLN A 258 14.24 0.56 -0.26
CA GLN A 258 12.79 0.39 -0.26
C GLN A 258 12.35 -0.96 -0.79
N TYR A 259 13.00 -1.46 -1.83
CA TYR A 259 12.72 -2.79 -2.36
C TYR A 259 13.13 -3.87 -1.35
N GLU A 260 14.25 -3.67 -0.65
CA GLU A 260 14.74 -4.56 0.40
C GLU A 260 13.76 -4.62 1.59
N ASN A 261 13.28 -3.46 2.06
CA ASN A 261 12.27 -3.38 3.13
C ASN A 261 10.86 -3.81 2.69
N LEU A 262 10.58 -3.86 1.39
CA LEU A 262 9.34 -4.42 0.84
C LEU A 262 9.44 -5.95 0.77
N LYS A 263 10.58 -6.50 0.33
CA LYS A 263 10.74 -7.96 0.19
C LYS A 263 10.97 -8.70 1.51
N LYS A 264 11.54 -8.04 2.53
CA LYS A 264 11.83 -8.62 3.87
C LYS A 264 10.62 -9.32 4.50
N ASP A 265 9.41 -8.84 4.22
CA ASP A 265 8.18 -9.34 4.84
C ASP A 265 7.55 -10.52 4.09
N ALA A 266 7.90 -10.70 2.81
CA ALA A 266 7.29 -11.70 1.94
C ALA A 266 7.58 -13.13 2.43
N ILE A 267 6.57 -14.00 2.42
CA ILE A 267 6.76 -15.43 2.73
C ILE A 267 7.20 -16.18 1.46
N GLU A 268 6.69 -15.77 0.29
CA GLU A 268 7.22 -16.12 -1.02
C GLU A 268 7.29 -14.85 -1.88
N LEU A 269 8.46 -14.54 -2.44
CA LEU A 269 8.71 -13.25 -3.10
C LEU A 269 7.86 -13.05 -4.36
N TYR A 270 7.73 -14.07 -5.20
CA TYR A 270 6.96 -13.95 -6.44
C TYR A 270 5.46 -13.74 -6.21
N PRO A 271 4.72 -14.61 -5.47
CA PRO A 271 3.30 -14.39 -5.18
C PRO A 271 3.06 -13.02 -4.54
N PHE A 272 3.90 -12.61 -3.58
CA PHE A 272 3.80 -11.29 -2.97
C PHE A 272 3.87 -10.15 -3.99
N LEU A 273 4.89 -10.13 -4.86
CA LEU A 273 5.05 -9.06 -5.85
C LEU A 273 3.96 -9.08 -6.93
N ARG A 274 3.44 -10.26 -7.28
CA ARG A 274 2.25 -10.43 -8.13
C ARG A 274 1.01 -9.82 -7.48
N ASP A 275 0.72 -10.22 -6.24
CA ASP A 275 -0.52 -9.86 -5.55
C ASP A 275 -0.57 -8.36 -5.18
N VAL A 276 0.59 -7.78 -4.84
CA VAL A 276 0.77 -6.32 -4.68
C VAL A 276 0.56 -5.60 -6.01
N TYR A 277 1.08 -6.13 -7.12
CA TYR A 277 0.92 -5.54 -8.44
C TYR A 277 -0.53 -5.55 -8.91
N GLU A 278 -1.20 -6.71 -8.92
CA GLU A 278 -2.58 -6.81 -9.43
C GLU A 278 -3.58 -6.04 -8.55
N GLN A 279 -3.43 -6.02 -7.22
CA GLN A 279 -4.24 -5.16 -6.35
C GLN A 279 -4.07 -3.67 -6.71
N ASN A 280 -2.83 -3.22 -6.92
CA ASN A 280 -2.56 -1.83 -7.29
C ASN A 280 -3.12 -1.48 -8.69
N ARG A 281 -2.96 -2.36 -9.70
CA ARG A 281 -3.54 -2.16 -11.04
C ARG A 281 -5.07 -2.16 -10.99
N ALA A 282 -5.69 -3.08 -10.24
CA ALA A 282 -7.12 -3.12 -10.02
C ALA A 282 -7.61 -1.82 -9.38
N LYS A 283 -6.94 -1.31 -8.34
CA LYS A 283 -7.31 -0.06 -7.66
C LYS A 283 -7.21 1.17 -8.57
N LEU A 284 -6.15 1.28 -9.37
CA LEU A 284 -5.99 2.34 -10.38
C LEU A 284 -7.17 2.35 -11.37
N ILE A 285 -7.59 1.18 -11.86
CA ILE A 285 -8.72 1.03 -12.80
C ILE A 285 -10.09 1.22 -12.11
N MET A 286 -10.25 0.76 -10.86
CA MET A 286 -11.48 0.88 -10.06
C MET A 286 -11.81 2.34 -9.71
N GLN A 287 -10.81 3.20 -9.47
CA GLN A 287 -11.02 4.65 -9.26
C GLN A 287 -11.72 5.33 -10.45
N ILE A 288 -11.67 4.72 -11.64
CA ILE A 288 -12.31 5.21 -12.87
C ILE A 288 -13.77 4.72 -12.99
N ILE A 289 -14.01 3.44 -12.67
CA ILE A 289 -15.32 2.80 -12.84
C ILE A 289 -16.33 3.33 -11.82
N ASN A 290 -15.94 3.47 -10.55
CA ASN A 290 -16.89 3.84 -9.49
C ASN A 290 -17.48 5.25 -9.66
N LYS A 291 -16.75 6.22 -10.22
CA LYS A 291 -17.31 7.54 -10.57
C LYS A 291 -18.37 7.44 -11.67
N LYS A 292 -18.17 6.59 -12.68
CA LYS A 292 -19.13 6.36 -13.78
C LYS A 292 -20.39 5.65 -13.31
N ILE A 293 -20.28 4.63 -12.45
CA ILE A 293 -21.44 3.94 -11.89
C ILE A 293 -22.22 4.91 -11.01
N MET A 294 -21.57 5.55 -10.04
CA MET A 294 -22.20 6.49 -9.09
C MET A 294 -23.03 7.58 -9.80
N TYR A 295 -22.50 8.20 -10.87
CA TYR A 295 -23.26 9.20 -11.63
C TYR A 295 -24.45 8.63 -12.42
N ARG A 296 -24.42 7.35 -12.82
CA ARG A 296 -25.53 6.70 -13.54
C ARG A 296 -26.60 6.18 -12.57
N THR A 297 -26.24 5.72 -11.36
CA THR A 297 -27.24 5.38 -10.34
C THR A 297 -27.86 6.60 -9.66
N LEU A 298 -27.13 7.71 -9.48
CA LEU A 298 -27.69 8.95 -8.88
C LEU A 298 -28.92 9.48 -9.62
N ILE A 299 -29.02 9.25 -10.94
CA ILE A 299 -30.12 9.72 -11.79
C ILE A 299 -31.27 8.70 -11.86
N SER A 300 -31.09 7.47 -11.35
CA SER A 300 -32.09 6.39 -11.43
C SER A 300 -32.56 5.83 -10.08
N LEU A 301 -32.04 6.33 -8.96
CA LEU A 301 -32.33 5.79 -7.62
C LEU A 301 -32.69 6.86 -6.57
N PHE A 302 -33.40 7.91 -6.98
CA PHE A 302 -34.12 8.81 -6.05
C PHE A 302 -35.50 8.23 -5.62
N ALA A 303 -35.59 6.91 -5.47
CA ALA A 303 -36.77 6.21 -4.97
C ALA A 303 -36.42 4.77 -4.55
N VAL A 304 -36.00 4.59 -3.29
CA VAL A 304 -36.44 3.52 -2.37
C VAL A 304 -35.85 3.83 -0.99
N PHE A 305 -36.68 3.71 0.04
CA PHE A 305 -36.27 3.87 1.44
C PHE A 305 -35.37 2.70 1.86
N PHE A 306 -34.21 2.97 2.45
CA PHE A 306 -33.46 1.94 3.18
C PHE A 306 -33.06 2.46 4.56
N ALA A 307 -33.95 2.26 5.53
CA ALA A 307 -33.72 2.55 6.94
C ALA A 307 -32.81 1.48 7.58
N ALA A 308 -31.63 1.27 7.00
CA ALA A 308 -30.52 0.71 7.77
C ALA A 308 -30.18 1.71 8.88
N ALA A 309 -29.87 1.20 10.08
CA ALA A 309 -29.36 2.04 11.16
C ALA A 309 -27.94 2.52 10.81
N THR A 310 -27.86 3.64 10.08
CA THR A 310 -26.63 4.40 9.90
C THR A 310 -26.14 4.85 11.26
N LEU A 311 -24.83 4.95 11.41
CA LEU A 311 -24.22 5.70 12.51
C LEU A 311 -24.71 7.15 12.41
N SER A 312 -24.78 7.86 13.54
CA SER A 312 -24.92 9.32 13.46
C SER A 312 -23.71 9.90 12.73
N ALA A 313 -23.88 11.05 12.09
CA ALA A 313 -22.74 11.80 11.56
C ALA A 313 -21.71 12.07 12.67
N ASP A 314 -22.19 12.22 13.90
CA ASP A 314 -21.38 12.40 15.10
C ASP A 314 -20.50 11.18 15.40
N GLU A 315 -21.03 9.94 15.43
CA GLU A 315 -20.19 8.76 15.72
C GLU A 315 -19.14 8.52 14.61
N VAL A 316 -19.46 8.83 13.34
CA VAL A 316 -18.47 8.78 12.24
C VAL A 316 -17.39 9.86 12.41
N ASN A 317 -17.76 11.06 12.86
CA ASN A 317 -16.82 12.14 13.17
C ASN A 317 -15.99 11.86 14.43
N GLU A 318 -16.54 11.18 15.45
CA GLU A 318 -15.80 10.70 16.62
C GLU A 318 -14.73 9.68 16.22
N ILE A 319 -15.05 8.73 15.33
CA ILE A 319 -14.07 7.77 14.80
C ILE A 319 -12.96 8.50 14.01
N ARG A 320 -13.31 9.51 13.22
CA ARG A 320 -12.34 10.38 12.54
C ARG A 320 -11.45 11.14 13.53
N ALA A 321 -12.05 11.74 14.56
CA ALA A 321 -11.36 12.53 15.57
C ALA A 321 -10.39 11.67 16.40
N MET A 322 -10.85 10.50 16.85
CA MET A 322 -10.03 9.46 17.46
C MET A 322 -8.86 9.06 16.54
N THR A 323 -9.09 8.89 15.24
CA THR A 323 -8.01 8.58 14.29
C THR A 323 -6.98 9.71 14.22
N LYS A 324 -7.42 10.98 14.17
CA LYS A 324 -6.51 12.13 14.09
C LYS A 324 -5.71 12.36 15.38
N GLU A 325 -6.37 12.38 16.54
CA GLU A 325 -5.77 12.61 17.86
C GLU A 325 -4.54 11.71 18.11
N LYS A 326 -4.56 10.51 17.54
CA LYS A 326 -3.54 9.49 17.75
C LYS A 326 -2.56 9.34 16.59
N VAL A 327 -2.91 9.81 15.38
CA VAL A 327 -1.90 10.17 14.38
C VAL A 327 -0.95 11.17 14.99
N ASP A 328 -1.50 12.21 15.63
CA ASP A 328 -0.73 13.26 16.29
C ASP A 328 0.18 12.69 17.40
N LEU A 329 -0.31 11.73 18.21
CA LEU A 329 0.48 11.07 19.26
C LEU A 329 1.66 10.21 18.74
N VAL A 330 1.45 9.44 17.66
CA VAL A 330 2.55 8.68 17.02
C VAL A 330 3.58 9.64 16.40
N ILE A 331 3.10 10.67 15.71
CA ILE A 331 3.94 11.75 15.16
C ILE A 331 4.75 12.44 16.26
N GLN A 332 4.14 12.74 17.40
CA GLN A 332 4.81 13.34 18.56
C GLN A 332 5.91 12.41 19.10
N THR A 333 5.59 11.13 19.33
CA THR A 333 6.55 10.12 19.82
C THR A 333 7.71 9.91 18.84
N LEU A 334 7.44 9.99 17.53
CA LEU A 334 8.46 9.95 16.48
C LEU A 334 9.34 11.21 16.46
N LYS A 335 8.77 12.41 16.64
CA LYS A 335 9.47 13.70 16.62
C LYS A 335 10.22 14.02 17.91
N ASP A 336 9.84 13.44 19.04
CA ASP A 336 10.50 13.65 20.34
C ASP A 336 11.99 13.31 20.27
N THR A 337 12.88 14.26 20.57
CA THR A 337 14.33 14.06 20.51
C THR A 337 14.93 13.53 21.81
N SER A 338 14.15 13.43 22.89
CA SER A 338 14.58 12.88 24.19
C SER A 338 14.49 11.35 24.23
N LEU A 339 13.52 10.75 23.54
CA LEU A 339 13.29 9.30 23.53
C LEU A 339 14.32 8.56 22.67
N SER A 340 14.93 7.51 23.22
CA SER A 340 15.75 6.59 22.42
C SER A 340 14.90 5.82 21.40
N LYS A 341 15.57 5.29 20.38
CA LYS A 341 14.98 4.38 19.37
C LYS A 341 14.18 3.22 20.00
N LYS A 342 14.62 2.70 21.15
CA LYS A 342 13.92 1.62 21.86
C LYS A 342 12.65 2.12 22.53
N GLU A 343 12.71 3.22 23.26
CA GLU A 343 11.55 3.83 23.93
C GLU A 343 10.49 4.28 22.93
N LYS A 344 10.90 4.79 21.76
CA LYS A 344 9.99 5.06 20.64
C LYS A 344 9.27 3.80 20.16
N LYS A 345 10.00 2.70 19.91
CA LYS A 345 9.38 1.39 19.54
C LYS A 345 8.39 0.92 20.62
N GLU A 346 8.71 1.04 21.90
CA GLU A 346 7.85 0.59 23.00
C GLU A 346 6.63 1.50 23.25
N GLY A 347 6.78 2.82 23.20
CA GLY A 347 5.67 3.77 23.31
C GLY A 347 4.67 3.60 22.16
N ILE A 348 5.19 3.44 20.95
CA ILE A 348 4.40 3.16 19.75
C ILE A 348 3.69 1.80 19.86
N LEU A 349 4.34 0.74 20.33
CA LEU A 349 3.66 -0.54 20.57
C LEU A 349 2.45 -0.42 21.51
N LYS A 350 2.62 0.31 22.63
CA LYS A 350 1.54 0.56 23.60
C LYS A 350 0.38 1.35 22.99
N THR A 351 0.65 2.26 22.05
CA THR A 351 -0.38 2.89 21.22
C THR A 351 -1.12 1.82 20.41
N ILE A 352 -0.45 1.14 19.47
CA ILE A 352 -1.09 0.27 18.47
C ILE A 352 -1.96 -0.84 19.09
N ASP A 353 -1.50 -1.45 20.21
CA ASP A 353 -2.18 -2.59 20.86
C ASP A 353 -3.59 -2.28 21.41
N GLY A 354 -3.96 -0.99 21.52
CA GLY A 354 -5.33 -0.57 21.85
C GLY A 354 -6.25 -0.36 20.64
N LEU A 355 -5.71 -0.21 19.43
CA LEU A 355 -6.48 0.01 18.19
C LEU A 355 -6.75 -1.27 17.42
N PHE A 356 -5.72 -2.09 17.20
CA PHE A 356 -5.81 -3.16 16.23
C PHE A 356 -6.38 -4.42 16.87
N ASP A 357 -7.42 -5.01 16.26
CA ASP A 357 -7.71 -6.40 16.55
C ASP A 357 -6.75 -7.29 15.74
N PHE A 358 -5.52 -7.35 16.24
CA PHE A 358 -4.45 -8.17 15.72
C PHE A 358 -4.80 -9.68 15.66
N ASN A 359 -5.73 -10.16 16.49
CA ASN A 359 -6.18 -11.55 16.44
C ASN A 359 -7.21 -11.76 15.32
N LEU A 360 -8.08 -10.77 15.10
CA LEU A 360 -8.97 -10.74 13.94
C LEU A 360 -8.16 -10.64 12.63
N MET A 361 -7.14 -9.78 12.56
CA MET A 361 -6.25 -9.71 11.41
C MET A 361 -5.63 -11.08 11.08
N ALA A 362 -5.14 -11.80 12.10
CA ALA A 362 -4.62 -13.16 11.91
C ALA A 362 -5.70 -14.13 11.40
N ARG A 363 -6.88 -14.15 12.03
CA ARG A 363 -8.03 -14.98 11.64
C ARG A 363 -8.46 -14.75 10.19
N LEU A 364 -8.70 -13.50 9.82
CA LEU A 364 -9.12 -13.10 8.48
C LEU A 364 -8.05 -13.36 7.43
N SER A 365 -6.77 -13.22 7.81
CA SER A 365 -5.65 -13.56 6.93
C SER A 365 -5.57 -15.07 6.69
N LEU A 366 -5.85 -15.92 7.68
CA LEU A 366 -5.81 -17.37 7.49
C LEU A 366 -7.02 -17.91 6.69
N GLY A 367 -8.17 -17.22 6.79
CA GLY A 367 -9.42 -17.56 6.12
C GLY A 367 -10.25 -18.60 6.89
N LYS A 368 -11.59 -18.52 6.77
CA LYS A 368 -12.54 -19.33 7.56
C LYS A 368 -12.28 -20.84 7.45
N GLU A 369 -12.01 -21.32 6.23
CA GLU A 369 -11.77 -22.75 5.95
C GLU A 369 -10.53 -23.30 6.68
N ASN A 370 -9.45 -22.52 6.74
CA ASN A 370 -8.19 -22.94 7.37
C ASN A 370 -8.16 -22.66 8.88
N TRP A 371 -8.87 -21.62 9.35
CA TRP A 371 -8.92 -21.24 10.76
C TRP A 371 -9.78 -22.18 11.60
N LYS A 372 -10.95 -22.58 11.09
CA LYS A 372 -11.90 -23.44 11.82
C LYS A 372 -11.28 -24.74 12.35
N PRO A 373 -10.57 -25.56 11.54
CA PRO A 373 -10.04 -26.85 11.99
C PRO A 373 -8.88 -26.75 13.00
N LEU A 374 -8.32 -25.55 13.24
CA LEU A 374 -7.21 -25.41 14.18
C LEU A 374 -7.66 -25.49 15.63
N SER A 375 -6.92 -26.28 16.41
CA SER A 375 -7.08 -26.32 17.87
C SER A 375 -6.80 -24.96 18.52
N LYS A 376 -7.40 -24.72 19.69
CA LYS A 376 -7.21 -23.49 20.51
C LYS A 376 -5.71 -23.18 20.73
N SER A 377 -4.84 -24.19 20.76
CA SER A 377 -3.38 -24.01 20.82
C SER A 377 -2.75 -23.56 19.50
N LYS A 378 -3.09 -24.18 18.35
CA LYS A 378 -2.53 -23.78 17.05
C LYS A 378 -3.04 -22.41 16.58
N ARG A 379 -4.30 -22.07 16.85
CA ARG A 379 -4.84 -20.70 16.65
C ARG A 379 -3.99 -19.67 17.40
N LYS A 380 -3.64 -19.94 18.67
CA LYS A 380 -2.81 -19.06 19.51
C LYS A 380 -1.35 -18.95 19.03
N GLU A 381 -0.74 -20.04 18.61
CA GLU A 381 0.62 -20.03 18.05
C GLU A 381 0.69 -19.22 16.75
N PHE A 382 -0.21 -19.50 15.81
CA PHE A 382 -0.29 -18.78 14.54
C PHE A 382 -0.52 -17.28 14.76
N SER A 383 -1.49 -16.90 15.59
CA SER A 383 -1.71 -15.47 15.91
C SER A 383 -0.48 -14.84 16.56
N LYS A 384 0.25 -15.54 17.43
CA LYS A 384 1.51 -15.01 17.99
C LYS A 384 2.53 -14.70 16.88
N LEU A 385 2.82 -15.68 16.02
CA LEU A 385 3.80 -15.54 14.94
C LEU A 385 3.38 -14.47 13.92
N PHE A 386 2.10 -14.42 13.56
CA PHE A 386 1.54 -13.37 12.69
C PHE A 386 1.75 -11.99 13.28
N VAL A 387 1.38 -11.78 14.55
CA VAL A 387 1.44 -10.47 15.21
C VAL A 387 2.88 -10.03 15.50
N GLU A 388 3.78 -10.96 15.84
CA GLU A 388 5.20 -10.68 15.99
C GLU A 388 5.84 -10.27 14.65
N ARG A 389 5.58 -11.02 13.56
CA ARG A 389 6.04 -10.67 12.20
C ARG A 389 5.49 -9.32 11.75
N LEU A 390 4.19 -9.10 11.92
CA LEU A 390 3.49 -7.86 11.52
C LEU A 390 4.04 -6.65 12.29
N LYS A 391 4.19 -6.74 13.61
CA LYS A 391 4.78 -5.68 14.44
C LYS A 391 6.24 -5.42 14.04
N GLN A 392 7.06 -6.47 13.91
CA GLN A 392 8.48 -6.32 13.56
C GLN A 392 8.67 -5.68 12.18
N SER A 393 7.89 -6.12 11.19
CA SER A 393 7.85 -5.57 9.83
C SER A 393 7.72 -4.05 9.81
N TYR A 394 6.79 -3.51 10.61
CA TYR A 394 6.55 -2.08 10.66
C TYR A 394 7.52 -1.37 11.61
N LEU A 395 7.81 -1.91 12.79
CA LEU A 395 8.74 -1.29 13.73
C LEU A 395 10.15 -1.09 13.17
N ASP A 396 10.64 -1.91 12.24
CA ASP A 396 11.93 -1.68 11.59
C ASP A 396 11.90 -0.54 10.55
N LYS A 397 10.73 -0.13 10.07
CA LYS A 397 10.55 0.99 9.14
C LYS A 397 10.42 2.35 9.84
N LEU A 398 10.28 2.37 11.18
CA LEU A 398 10.38 3.59 12.02
C LEU A 398 11.66 4.39 11.76
N ASP A 399 12.77 3.70 11.55
CA ASP A 399 14.10 4.27 11.34
C ASP A 399 14.25 5.10 10.05
N LEU A 400 13.22 5.08 9.19
CA LEU A 400 13.21 5.73 7.90
C LEU A 400 12.54 7.13 7.91
N TYR A 401 11.97 7.58 9.05
CA TYR A 401 11.24 8.86 9.16
C TYR A 401 12.13 10.08 8.94
N THR A 402 11.60 11.13 8.29
CA THR A 402 12.29 12.42 8.16
C THR A 402 11.43 13.62 8.54
N ASP A 403 10.43 13.95 7.72
CA ASP A 403 9.71 15.24 7.80
C ASP A 403 8.29 15.22 7.20
N GLU A 404 7.76 14.03 6.88
CA GLU A 404 6.42 13.85 6.31
C GLU A 404 5.28 14.18 7.30
N GLU A 405 4.17 14.66 6.75
CA GLU A 405 2.94 15.07 7.46
C GLU A 405 1.79 14.09 7.19
N VAL A 406 1.03 13.71 8.22
CA VAL A 406 -0.16 12.86 8.07
C VAL A 406 -1.42 13.71 8.16
N VAL A 407 -2.25 13.65 7.12
CA VAL A 407 -3.54 14.33 7.05
C VAL A 407 -4.66 13.29 7.15
N VAL A 408 -5.43 13.31 8.23
CA VAL A 408 -6.63 12.48 8.37
C VAL A 408 -7.78 13.10 7.57
N GLY A 409 -8.09 12.47 6.44
CA GLY A 409 -9.18 12.80 5.54
C GLY A 409 -10.54 12.34 6.09
N GLU A 410 -11.49 12.17 5.20
CA GLU A 410 -12.89 11.86 5.55
C GLU A 410 -13.04 10.44 6.13
N ALA A 411 -13.96 10.28 7.07
CA ALA A 411 -14.44 8.99 7.53
C ALA A 411 -15.79 8.69 6.88
N LYS A 412 -15.98 7.44 6.43
CA LYS A 412 -17.16 6.98 5.71
C LYS A 412 -17.65 5.66 6.28
N GLN A 413 -18.94 5.58 6.61
CA GLN A 413 -19.57 4.31 6.94
C GLN A 413 -19.72 3.43 5.69
N THR A 414 -19.36 2.14 5.79
CA THR A 414 -19.48 1.17 4.69
C THR A 414 -20.44 0.02 4.98
N LYS A 415 -20.56 -0.41 6.24
CA LYS A 415 -21.62 -1.31 6.76
C LYS A 415 -22.11 -0.77 8.11
N LYS A 416 -23.21 -1.30 8.67
CA LYS A 416 -23.77 -0.91 10.00
C LYS A 416 -22.71 -0.81 11.12
N ASN A 417 -21.70 -1.66 11.03
CA ASN A 417 -20.62 -1.90 12.00
C ASN A 417 -19.22 -1.76 11.34
N ARG A 418 -19.10 -1.08 10.18
CA ARG A 418 -17.82 -0.82 9.48
C ARG A 418 -17.68 0.64 9.10
N VAL A 419 -16.51 1.23 9.38
CA VAL A 419 -16.14 2.59 8.98
C VAL A 419 -14.75 2.55 8.34
N GLU A 420 -14.63 3.24 7.21
CA GLU A 420 -13.37 3.49 6.53
C GLU A 420 -12.91 4.92 6.84
N VAL A 421 -11.68 5.09 7.33
CA VAL A 421 -11.08 6.42 7.53
C VAL A 421 -10.00 6.62 6.47
N LEU A 422 -10.27 7.53 5.54
CA LEU A 422 -9.34 7.92 4.50
C LEU A 422 -8.27 8.83 5.09
N THR A 423 -7.02 8.62 4.70
CA THR A 423 -5.85 9.31 5.24
C THR A 423 -4.82 9.51 4.14
N PHE A 424 -3.99 10.53 4.30
CA PHE A 424 -2.93 10.85 3.37
C PHE A 424 -1.62 11.07 4.11
N LEU A 425 -0.54 10.46 3.61
CA LEU A 425 0.81 10.84 4.01
C LEU A 425 1.36 11.78 2.95
N VAL A 426 1.61 13.02 3.36
CA VAL A 426 2.01 14.14 2.52
C VAL A 426 3.50 14.39 2.71
N SER A 427 4.20 14.40 1.59
CA SER A 427 5.58 14.87 1.47
C SER A 427 5.64 15.97 0.40
N LYS A 428 6.77 16.66 0.30
CA LYS A 428 6.97 17.75 -0.68
C LYS A 428 6.69 17.31 -2.12
N ASP A 429 7.10 16.10 -2.49
CA ASP A 429 6.97 15.60 -3.86
C ASP A 429 5.74 14.70 -4.10
N ASP A 430 5.21 14.04 -3.06
CA ASP A 430 4.37 12.85 -3.15
C ASP A 430 3.29 12.84 -2.06
N LYS A 431 2.07 12.42 -2.42
CA LYS A 431 0.90 12.35 -1.52
C LYS A 431 0.27 10.97 -1.67
N LYS A 432 0.43 10.14 -0.64
CA LYS A 432 -0.02 8.74 -0.68
C LYS A 432 -1.30 8.52 0.10
N GLU A 433 -2.27 7.94 -0.59
CA GLU A 433 -3.58 7.53 -0.07
C GLU A 433 -3.50 6.25 0.75
N MET A 434 -4.26 6.21 1.84
CA MET A 434 -4.55 5.01 2.62
C MET A 434 -5.96 5.04 3.22
N THR A 435 -6.57 3.87 3.33
CA THR A 435 -7.79 3.65 4.12
C THR A 435 -7.51 2.75 5.34
N TYR A 436 -7.78 3.25 6.55
CA TYR A 436 -7.98 2.40 7.72
C TYR A 436 -9.37 1.77 7.68
N LYS A 437 -9.49 0.44 7.81
CA LYS A 437 -10.78 -0.24 7.93
C LYS A 437 -11.05 -0.60 9.39
N LEU A 438 -12.08 0.00 9.97
CA LEU A 438 -12.51 -0.22 11.35
C LEU A 438 -13.81 -1.02 11.43
N TYR A 439 -13.94 -1.82 12.48
CA TYR A 439 -15.18 -2.52 12.85
C TYR A 439 -15.57 -2.25 14.32
N LYS A 440 -16.87 -2.31 14.62
CA LYS A 440 -17.39 -2.09 15.98
C LYS A 440 -17.36 -3.41 16.77
N SER A 441 -16.31 -3.59 17.57
CA SER A 441 -16.09 -4.78 18.41
C SER A 441 -17.04 -4.80 19.62
N LYS A 442 -17.68 -5.95 19.87
CA LYS A 442 -18.66 -6.15 20.97
C LYS A 442 -18.13 -5.77 22.37
N LYS A 443 -16.81 -5.80 22.59
CA LYS A 443 -16.19 -5.63 23.92
C LYS A 443 -15.17 -4.49 24.02
N LYS A 444 -14.75 -3.89 22.90
CA LYS A 444 -13.61 -2.94 22.85
C LYS A 444 -13.91 -1.64 22.10
N GLY A 445 -15.12 -1.44 21.58
CA GLY A 445 -15.43 -0.29 20.73
C GLY A 445 -14.88 -0.45 19.31
N TRP A 446 -14.50 0.64 18.66
CA TRP A 446 -14.00 0.61 17.29
C TRP A 446 -12.53 0.21 17.22
N LEU A 447 -12.23 -0.85 16.46
CA LEU A 447 -10.89 -1.37 16.24
C LEU A 447 -10.59 -1.48 14.75
N VAL A 448 -9.31 -1.32 14.35
CA VAL A 448 -8.87 -1.61 12.98
C VAL A 448 -8.73 -3.12 12.79
N TYR A 449 -9.24 -3.62 11.66
CA TYR A 449 -9.12 -5.03 11.24
C TYR A 449 -8.38 -5.22 9.91
N ASP A 450 -8.18 -4.16 9.13
CA ASP A 450 -7.34 -4.16 7.93
C ASP A 450 -6.87 -2.72 7.61
N VAL A 451 -5.77 -2.61 6.87
CA VAL A 451 -5.28 -1.33 6.34
C VAL A 451 -5.01 -1.48 4.86
N VAL A 452 -5.56 -0.57 4.07
CA VAL A 452 -5.41 -0.55 2.62
C VAL A 452 -4.44 0.57 2.25
N VAL A 453 -3.17 0.23 2.04
CA VAL A 453 -2.12 1.20 1.69
C VAL A 453 -1.96 1.26 0.18
N LEU A 454 -2.09 2.45 -0.41
CA LEU A 454 -2.08 2.68 -1.87
C LEU A 454 -3.14 1.91 -2.68
N GLY A 455 -4.02 1.13 -2.03
CA GLY A 455 -4.97 0.21 -2.69
C GLY A 455 -4.71 -1.28 -2.41
N VAL A 456 -3.60 -1.62 -1.74
CA VAL A 456 -3.23 -2.98 -1.37
C VAL A 456 -3.64 -3.24 0.08
N SER A 457 -4.46 -4.28 0.30
CA SER A 457 -4.92 -4.70 1.63
C SER A 457 -3.87 -5.61 2.30
N ILE A 458 -3.56 -5.36 3.57
CA ILE A 458 -2.65 -6.22 4.34
C ILE A 458 -3.26 -7.60 4.52
N VAL A 459 -4.51 -7.67 4.97
CA VAL A 459 -5.19 -8.95 5.25
C VAL A 459 -5.39 -9.76 3.97
N ALA A 460 -5.81 -9.15 2.87
CA ALA A 460 -5.94 -9.85 1.58
C ALA A 460 -4.58 -10.39 1.07
N THR A 461 -3.51 -9.61 1.22
CA THR A 461 -2.17 -10.01 0.76
C THR A 461 -1.63 -11.20 1.59
N TYR A 462 -1.79 -11.18 2.91
CA TYR A 462 -1.45 -12.34 3.74
C TYR A 462 -2.36 -13.54 3.42
N ARG A 463 -3.65 -13.33 3.12
CA ARG A 463 -4.59 -14.41 2.77
C ARG A 463 -4.26 -15.11 1.46
N SER A 464 -3.83 -14.38 0.43
CA SER A 464 -3.39 -15.00 -0.82
C SER A 464 -2.07 -15.77 -0.64
N GLN A 465 -1.13 -15.26 0.18
CA GLN A 465 0.08 -16.01 0.55
C GLN A 465 -0.23 -17.28 1.34
N PHE A 466 -1.04 -17.19 2.41
CA PHE A 466 -1.34 -18.32 3.28
C PHE A 466 -2.13 -19.41 2.53
N SER A 467 -3.18 -19.04 1.79
CA SER A 467 -3.92 -20.00 0.96
C SER A 467 -3.06 -20.60 -0.15
N GLY A 468 -2.16 -19.83 -0.78
CA GLY A 468 -1.21 -20.33 -1.78
C GLY A 468 -0.22 -21.38 -1.23
N ILE A 469 0.19 -21.23 0.03
CA ILE A 469 1.04 -22.19 0.75
C ILE A 469 0.24 -23.42 1.18
N LEU A 470 -0.94 -23.23 1.77
CA LEU A 470 -1.77 -24.31 2.31
C LEU A 470 -2.36 -25.20 1.22
N LYS A 471 -2.65 -24.68 0.02
CA LYS A 471 -3.04 -25.50 -1.15
C LYS A 471 -1.92 -26.43 -1.67
N LYS A 472 -0.66 -26.15 -1.33
CA LYS A 472 0.53 -26.89 -1.80
C LYS A 472 1.26 -27.64 -0.69
N GLY A 473 0.76 -27.61 0.53
CA GLY A 473 1.50 -28.00 1.72
C GLY A 473 0.62 -28.18 2.95
N SER A 474 1.19 -27.98 4.13
CA SER A 474 0.48 -28.13 5.41
C SER A 474 0.60 -26.90 6.31
N MET A 475 -0.30 -26.80 7.30
CA MET A 475 -0.23 -25.77 8.33
C MET A 475 1.12 -25.77 9.07
N GLU A 476 1.76 -26.93 9.23
CA GLU A 476 3.07 -26.99 9.88
C GLU A 476 4.18 -26.40 9.01
N GLN A 477 4.12 -26.57 7.69
CA GLN A 477 5.04 -25.91 6.77
C GLN A 477 4.82 -24.40 6.71
N LEU A 478 3.58 -23.93 6.86
CA LEU A 478 3.28 -22.51 7.01
C LEU A 478 3.86 -21.95 8.32
N LEU A 479 3.60 -22.61 9.45
CA LEU A 479 4.16 -22.22 10.75
C LEU A 479 5.70 -22.21 10.70
N GLU A 480 6.33 -23.23 10.12
CA GLU A 480 7.79 -23.31 10.01
C GLU A 480 8.38 -22.17 9.16
N ARG A 481 7.74 -21.80 8.05
CA ARG A 481 8.10 -20.60 7.28
C ARG A 481 7.94 -19.31 8.09
N MET A 482 6.89 -19.21 8.90
CA MET A 482 6.68 -18.05 9.78
C MET A 482 7.70 -17.99 10.93
N ARG A 483 8.16 -19.13 11.45
CA ARG A 483 9.25 -19.24 12.44
C ARG A 483 10.60 -18.84 11.82
N SER A 484 10.91 -19.31 10.62
CA SER A 484 12.26 -19.22 10.05
C SER A 484 12.64 -17.86 9.45
N THR A 485 11.69 -17.04 8.96
CA THR A 485 12.04 -15.74 8.33
C THR A 485 12.51 -14.64 9.30
N GLY A 486 12.85 -14.98 10.55
CA GLY A 486 13.60 -14.09 11.44
C GLY A 486 15.05 -13.85 10.96
N GLU A 487 15.64 -14.84 10.27
CA GLU A 487 16.98 -14.79 9.70
C GLU A 487 16.95 -15.32 8.26
N LEU A 488 17.11 -14.43 7.27
CA LEU A 488 17.65 -14.69 5.91
C LEU A 488 17.67 -13.39 5.10
N GLY A 489 18.52 -12.46 5.56
CA GLY A 489 18.91 -11.25 4.83
C GLY A 489 20.39 -11.31 4.50
N SER A 490 20.80 -12.35 3.77
CA SER A 490 22.19 -12.70 3.42
C SER A 490 22.26 -13.31 2.03
#